data_AF-A0A484NPN4-F1
#
_entry.id   AF-A0A484NPN4-F1
#
_cell.length_a   1.000
_cell.length_b   1.000
_cell.length_c   1.000
_cell.angle_alpha   90.00
_cell.angle_beta   90.00
_cell.angle_gamma   90.00
#
_symmetry.space_group_name_H-M   'P 1'
#
loop_
_entity.id
_entity.type
_entity.pdbx_description
1 polymer ?
#
loop_
_entity_poly.entity_id
_entity_poly.type
_entity_poly.pdbx_seq_one_letter_code
_entity_poly.pdbx_strand_id
1 'polypeptide(L)'
;MSADPQSAFVDEDVSSGSADDMTMLDGQGKNRPGALNSARRKRSRKATGDAIVDAMLEIAAASKMRAAATMRNEERFAISKCIKLLDEMQGVDQNVYFYALDLFENPNARETFVSLRNERRLMWLSGKFAASSNSAP
;
A
#
# COMPACT_ATOMS: atom_id res chain seq x y z
N MET A 1 -19.20 -30.80 -29.84
CA MET A 1 -17.91 -31.41 -30.21
C MET A 1 -16.94 -30.25 -30.39
N SER A 2 -16.22 -29.88 -29.33
CA SER A 2 -14.77 -30.13 -29.14
C SER A 2 -14.02 -28.80 -29.34
N ALA A 3 -13.03 -28.33 -28.56
CA ALA A 3 -12.30 -28.86 -27.41
C ALA A 3 -11.67 -27.69 -26.59
N ASP A 4 -11.23 -28.01 -25.37
CA ASP A 4 -10.52 -27.26 -24.32
C ASP A 4 -9.44 -26.22 -24.71
N PRO A 5 -9.18 -25.22 -23.82
CA PRO A 5 -7.88 -24.57 -23.69
C PRO A 5 -7.05 -25.26 -22.59
N GLN A 6 -6.02 -26.03 -22.99
CA GLN A 6 -4.93 -26.42 -22.09
C GLN A 6 -3.76 -25.46 -22.31
N SER A 7 -3.60 -24.46 -21.43
CA SER A 7 -2.33 -23.73 -21.33
C SER A 7 -1.36 -24.60 -20.54
N ALA A 8 -0.50 -25.27 -21.29
CA ALA A 8 0.57 -26.14 -20.82
C ALA A 8 1.55 -25.40 -19.90
N PHE A 9 1.84 -26.07 -18.79
CA PHE A 9 2.98 -25.83 -17.92
C PHE A 9 4.26 -26.28 -18.65
N VAL A 10 5.25 -25.39 -18.81
CA VAL A 10 6.65 -25.66 -19.16
C VAL A 10 7.48 -24.44 -18.74
N ASP A 11 8.72 -24.46 -18.25
CA ASP A 11 9.58 -25.45 -17.60
C ASP A 11 10.73 -24.57 -17.01
N GLU A 12 10.99 -24.65 -15.70
CA GLU A 12 12.11 -23.94 -15.06
C GLU A 12 13.35 -24.83 -15.06
N ASP A 13 14.22 -24.62 -16.04
CA ASP A 13 15.55 -25.22 -16.09
C ASP A 13 16.62 -24.13 -15.87
N VAL A 14 17.17 -24.04 -14.66
CA VAL A 14 18.59 -23.70 -14.49
C VAL A 14 19.16 -24.45 -13.29
N SER A 15 19.52 -25.70 -13.57
CA SER A 15 20.44 -26.45 -12.74
C SER A 15 21.83 -25.80 -12.81
N SER A 16 22.31 -25.26 -11.70
CA SER A 16 23.72 -24.92 -11.50
C SER A 16 24.28 -25.81 -10.40
N GLY A 17 24.84 -26.95 -10.82
CA GLY A 17 25.56 -27.85 -9.95
C GLY A 17 26.85 -27.22 -9.40
N SER A 18 27.05 -27.33 -8.10
CA SER A 18 28.38 -27.26 -7.50
C SER A 18 28.58 -28.58 -6.78
N ALA A 19 29.45 -29.40 -7.36
CA ALA A 19 29.90 -30.65 -6.78
C ALA A 19 31.14 -30.36 -5.93
N ASP A 20 31.02 -30.45 -4.61
CA ASP A 20 32.15 -30.66 -3.73
C ASP A 20 32.16 -32.13 -3.27
N ASP A 21 33.21 -32.82 -3.69
CA ASP A 21 33.50 -34.22 -3.42
C ASP A 21 34.54 -34.37 -2.31
N MET A 22 34.53 -35.58 -1.73
CA MET A 22 35.60 -36.26 -1.01
C MET A 22 35.71 -36.05 0.50
N THR A 23 34.84 -36.80 1.17
CA THR A 23 35.11 -37.53 2.42
C THR A 23 36.59 -37.92 2.64
N MET A 24 37.11 -37.62 3.83
CA MET A 24 38.14 -38.43 4.49
C MET A 24 37.75 -38.58 5.96
N LEU A 25 37.31 -39.78 6.30
CA LEU A 25 37.17 -40.26 7.67
C LEU A 25 38.55 -40.73 8.16
N ASP A 26 38.73 -40.56 9.46
CA ASP A 26 39.63 -41.30 10.35
C ASP A 26 40.91 -40.59 10.84
N GLY A 27 41.06 -40.58 12.17
CA GLY A 27 42.11 -39.89 12.89
C GLY A 27 41.87 -39.88 14.41
N GLN A 28 41.74 -41.06 15.00
CA GLN A 28 41.63 -41.34 16.45
C GLN A 28 42.73 -40.66 17.30
N GLY A 29 42.38 -39.90 18.34
CA GLY A 29 43.37 -39.27 19.23
C GLY A 29 42.87 -38.67 20.55
N LYS A 30 42.57 -39.52 21.54
CA LYS A 30 42.72 -39.34 23.00
C LYS A 30 42.22 -38.05 23.71
N ASN A 31 41.21 -38.27 24.56
CA ASN A 31 41.03 -37.75 25.93
C ASN A 31 40.90 -36.23 26.18
N ARG A 32 39.65 -35.79 26.43
CA ARG A 32 39.24 -35.04 27.65
C ARG A 32 37.73 -34.83 27.70
N PRO A 33 36.98 -35.38 28.68
CA PRO A 33 35.62 -34.94 28.97
C PRO A 33 35.70 -33.67 29.82
N GLY A 34 35.97 -32.54 29.17
CA GLY A 34 35.94 -31.21 29.79
C GLY A 34 34.53 -30.66 29.83
N ALA A 35 33.81 -30.97 30.92
CA ALA A 35 32.60 -30.29 31.39
C ALA A 35 31.45 -30.11 30.38
N LEU A 36 30.43 -30.96 30.50
CA LEU A 36 29.06 -30.61 30.12
C LEU A 36 28.58 -29.45 31.00
N ASN A 37 28.91 -28.21 30.64
CA ASN A 37 28.15 -27.05 31.10
C ASN A 37 26.89 -26.93 30.24
N SER A 38 25.98 -27.90 30.40
CA SER A 38 24.55 -27.70 30.13
C SER A 38 24.00 -26.71 31.17
N ALA A 39 24.52 -25.49 31.18
CA ALA A 39 23.82 -24.34 31.70
C ALA A 39 22.68 -24.08 30.73
N ARG A 40 21.59 -24.82 30.96
CA ARG A 40 20.26 -24.64 30.43
C ARG A 40 19.84 -23.19 30.65
N ARG A 41 20.29 -22.27 29.80
CA ARG A 41 19.83 -20.88 29.76
C ARG A 41 18.45 -20.86 29.12
N LYS A 42 17.48 -21.43 29.83
CA LYS A 42 16.05 -21.35 29.53
C LYS A 42 15.51 -19.96 29.93
N ARG A 43 16.20 -18.89 29.53
CA ARG A 43 15.82 -17.50 29.85
C ARG A 43 15.55 -16.64 28.60
N SER A 44 15.80 -17.17 27.40
CA SER A 44 15.67 -16.40 26.15
C SER A 44 14.24 -16.33 25.58
N ARG A 45 13.40 -17.36 25.78
CA ARG A 45 12.10 -17.45 25.09
C ARG A 45 11.06 -16.39 25.50
N LYS A 46 11.16 -15.84 26.70
CA LYS A 46 10.20 -14.82 27.20
C LYS A 46 10.46 -13.45 26.56
N ALA A 47 11.73 -13.05 26.47
CA ALA A 47 12.14 -11.76 25.90
C ALA A 47 11.80 -11.64 24.41
N THR A 48 11.89 -12.73 23.65
CA THR A 48 11.47 -12.74 22.23
C THR A 48 9.96 -12.60 22.07
N GLY A 49 9.17 -13.21 22.96
CA GLY A 49 7.71 -13.08 22.94
C GLY A 49 7.24 -11.66 23.23
N ASP A 50 7.84 -11.03 24.25
CA ASP A 50 7.52 -9.65 24.61
C ASP A 50 7.87 -8.68 23.48
N ALA A 51 9.02 -8.86 22.81
CA ALA A 51 9.40 -8.06 21.64
C ALA A 51 8.44 -8.21 20.44
N ILE A 52 7.88 -9.41 20.24
CA ILE A 52 6.86 -9.64 19.18
C ILE A 52 5.56 -8.92 19.54
N VAL A 53 5.12 -9.00 20.80
CA VAL A 53 3.92 -8.29 21.27
C VAL A 53 4.09 -6.79 21.13
N ASP A 54 5.25 -6.24 21.52
CA ASP A 54 5.56 -4.82 21.38
C ASP A 54 5.56 -4.39 19.91
N ALA A 55 6.18 -5.17 19.02
CA ALA A 55 6.17 -4.90 17.58
C ALA A 55 4.74 -4.95 17.00
N MET A 56 3.89 -5.89 17.44
CA MET A 56 2.49 -5.96 17.01
C MET A 56 1.69 -4.74 17.49
N LEU A 57 1.92 -4.28 18.73
CA LEU A 57 1.31 -3.07 19.28
C LEU A 57 1.76 -1.83 18.50
N GLU A 58 3.04 -1.73 18.14
CA GLU A 58 3.57 -0.64 17.32
C GLU A 58 2.97 -0.65 15.91
N ILE A 59 2.88 -1.81 15.26
CA ILE A 59 2.20 -1.97 13.96
C ILE A 59 0.73 -1.59 14.07
N ALA A 60 0.03 -2.02 15.12
CA ALA A 60 -1.37 -1.67 15.35
C ALA A 60 -1.55 -0.16 15.57
N ALA A 61 -0.68 0.47 16.37
CA ALA A 61 -0.69 1.91 16.60
C ALA A 61 -0.43 2.67 15.30
N ALA A 62 0.60 2.31 14.55
CA ALA A 62 0.93 2.91 13.25
C ALA A 62 -0.21 2.73 12.23
N SER A 63 -0.89 1.57 12.25
CA SER A 63 -2.03 1.29 11.36
C SER A 63 -3.24 2.13 11.72
N LYS A 64 -3.56 2.28 13.02
CA LYS A 64 -4.62 3.16 13.51
C LYS A 64 -4.36 4.63 13.16
N MET A 65 -3.11 5.10 13.31
CA MET A 65 -2.73 6.47 12.94
C MET A 65 -2.92 6.72 11.45
N ARG A 66 -2.50 5.78 10.59
CA ARG A 66 -2.71 5.87 9.13
C ARG A 66 -4.20 5.90 8.78
N ALA A 67 -5.01 4.98 9.33
CA ALA A 67 -6.45 4.96 9.09
C ALA A 67 -7.14 6.27 9.55
N ALA A 68 -6.79 6.78 10.73
CA ALA A 68 -7.34 8.04 11.23
C ALA A 68 -6.94 9.25 10.37
N ALA A 69 -5.73 9.25 9.80
CA ALA A 69 -5.29 10.31 8.89
C ALA A 69 -6.10 10.30 7.59
N THR A 70 -6.38 9.10 7.02
CA THR A 70 -7.24 8.94 5.84
C THR A 70 -8.66 9.43 6.12
N MET A 71 -9.28 9.00 7.22
CA MET A 71 -10.64 9.43 7.59
C MET A 71 -10.74 10.95 7.79
N ARG A 72 -9.72 11.58 8.41
CA ARG A 72 -9.69 13.04 8.58
C ARG A 72 -9.45 13.80 7.27
N ASN A 73 -8.80 13.18 6.28
CA ASN A 73 -8.66 13.78 4.96
C ASN A 73 -10.01 13.73 4.22
N GLU A 74 -10.72 12.61 4.28
CA GLU A 74 -12.06 12.44 3.71
C GLU A 74 -13.08 13.44 4.28
N GLU A 75 -13.03 13.72 5.58
CA GLU A 75 -13.89 14.73 6.21
C GLU A 75 -13.52 16.16 5.76
N ARG A 76 -12.22 16.48 5.67
CA ARG A 76 -11.75 17.82 5.25
C ARG A 76 -12.15 18.15 3.82
N PHE A 77 -12.18 17.14 2.95
CA PHE A 77 -12.47 17.23 1.53
C PHE A 77 -13.73 16.43 1.16
N ALA A 78 -14.72 16.42 2.05
CA ALA A 78 -15.97 15.71 1.82
C ALA A 78 -16.70 16.26 0.58
N ILE A 79 -17.37 15.38 -0.17
CA ILE A 79 -18.17 15.75 -1.34
C ILE A 79 -19.18 16.85 -1.01
N SER A 80 -19.86 16.76 0.15
CA SER A 80 -20.84 17.76 0.59
C SER A 80 -20.24 19.17 0.70
N LYS A 81 -18.96 19.28 1.07
CA LYS A 81 -18.24 20.55 1.15
C LYS A 81 -17.86 21.07 -0.23
N CYS A 82 -17.45 20.19 -1.15
CA CYS A 82 -17.20 20.54 -2.54
C CYS A 82 -18.46 21.09 -3.21
N ILE A 83 -19.62 20.44 -3.02
CA ILE A 83 -20.91 20.89 -3.57
C ILE A 83 -21.28 22.28 -3.03
N LYS A 84 -21.19 22.51 -1.71
CA LYS A 84 -21.47 23.84 -1.13
C LYS A 84 -20.58 24.93 -1.73
N LEU A 85 -19.28 24.67 -1.85
CA LEU A 85 -18.35 25.61 -2.46
C LEU A 85 -18.62 25.83 -3.96
N LEU A 86 -19.14 24.81 -4.67
CA LEU A 86 -19.54 24.92 -6.07
C LEU A 86 -20.82 25.76 -6.21
N ASP A 87 -21.80 25.57 -5.33
CA ASP A 87 -23.06 26.34 -5.32
C ASP A 87 -22.86 27.82 -5.03
N GLU A 88 -21.84 28.16 -4.23
CA GLU A 88 -21.46 29.55 -3.91
C GLU A 88 -20.70 30.25 -5.06
N MET A 89 -20.23 29.51 -6.06
CA MET A 89 -19.50 30.08 -7.20
C MET A 89 -20.46 30.73 -8.20
N GLN A 90 -20.08 31.91 -8.69
CA GLN A 90 -20.83 32.61 -9.74
C GLN A 90 -20.28 32.27 -11.13
N GLY A 91 -21.16 32.24 -12.13
CA GLY A 91 -20.78 32.06 -13.53
C GLY A 91 -20.38 30.63 -13.91
N VAL A 92 -20.77 29.63 -13.10
CA VAL A 92 -20.60 28.22 -13.45
C VAL A 92 -21.65 27.83 -14.48
N ASP A 93 -21.22 27.40 -15.68
CA ASP A 93 -22.11 26.83 -16.68
C ASP A 93 -22.71 25.51 -16.18
N GLN A 94 -23.96 25.21 -16.57
CA GLN A 94 -24.68 24.03 -16.10
C GLN A 94 -23.95 22.71 -16.45
N ASN A 95 -23.32 22.63 -17.62
CA ASN A 95 -22.58 21.42 -18.01
C ASN A 95 -21.31 21.26 -17.17
N VAL A 96 -20.62 22.37 -16.90
CA VAL A 96 -19.44 22.39 -16.02
C VAL A 96 -19.83 22.02 -14.59
N TYR A 97 -21.00 22.45 -14.13
CA TYR A 97 -21.53 22.10 -12.82
C TYR A 97 -21.74 20.58 -12.69
N PHE A 98 -22.47 19.96 -13.61
CA PHE A 98 -22.71 18.51 -13.56
C PHE A 98 -21.42 17.70 -13.73
N TYR A 99 -20.54 18.11 -14.65
CA TYR A 99 -19.21 17.52 -14.75
C TYR A 99 -18.42 17.60 -13.45
N ALA A 100 -18.52 18.71 -12.71
CA ALA A 100 -17.84 18.85 -11.43
C ALA A 100 -18.37 17.87 -10.37
N LEU A 101 -19.67 17.55 -10.39
CA LEU A 101 -20.24 16.54 -9.50
C LEU A 101 -19.61 15.17 -9.73
N ASP A 102 -19.49 14.75 -10.99
CA ASP A 102 -18.82 13.50 -11.37
C ASP A 102 -17.33 13.54 -11.00
N LEU A 103 -16.66 14.68 -11.27
CA LEU A 103 -15.25 14.89 -10.94
C LEU A 103 -14.98 14.75 -9.43
N PHE A 104 -15.93 15.15 -8.58
CA PHE A 104 -15.78 15.07 -7.12
C PHE A 104 -15.87 13.65 -6.57
N GLU A 105 -16.21 12.63 -7.36
CA GLU A 105 -16.02 11.24 -6.91
C GLU A 105 -14.53 10.93 -6.65
N ASN A 106 -13.62 11.61 -7.37
CA ASN A 106 -12.19 11.47 -7.17
C ASN A 106 -11.70 12.29 -5.95
N PRO A 107 -11.14 11.64 -4.90
CA PRO A 107 -10.66 12.33 -3.70
C PRO A 107 -9.57 13.38 -3.96
N ASN A 108 -8.66 13.10 -4.90
CA ASN A 108 -7.59 14.05 -5.26
C ASN A 108 -8.15 15.31 -5.93
N ALA A 109 -9.22 15.17 -6.71
CA ALA A 109 -9.91 16.30 -7.31
C ALA A 109 -10.62 17.15 -6.25
N ARG A 110 -11.24 16.52 -5.24
CA ARG A 110 -11.84 17.23 -4.10
C ARG A 110 -10.80 18.02 -3.31
N GLU A 111 -9.68 17.39 -2.97
CA GLU A 111 -8.58 18.04 -2.26
C GLU A 111 -8.05 19.25 -3.04
N THR A 112 -7.83 19.08 -4.34
CA THR A 112 -7.40 20.18 -5.22
C THR A 112 -8.42 21.32 -5.22
N PHE A 113 -9.69 21.01 -5.46
CA PHE A 113 -10.77 22.02 -5.56
C PHE A 113 -10.95 22.82 -4.27
N VAL A 114 -10.96 22.14 -3.12
CA VAL A 114 -11.11 22.78 -1.80
C VAL A 114 -9.89 23.64 -1.47
N SER A 115 -8.69 23.20 -1.85
CA SER A 115 -7.43 23.92 -1.60
C SER A 115 -7.22 25.14 -2.50
N LEU A 116 -7.89 25.19 -3.65
CA LEU A 116 -7.86 26.36 -4.52
C LEU A 116 -8.60 27.55 -3.88
N ARG A 117 -8.07 28.76 -4.10
CA ARG A 117 -8.78 30.00 -3.80
C ARG A 117 -9.99 30.17 -4.73
N ASN A 118 -11.03 30.87 -4.27
CA ASN A 118 -12.31 31.00 -4.98
C ASN A 118 -12.13 31.43 -6.44
N GLU A 119 -11.25 32.40 -6.70
CA GLU A 119 -10.98 32.95 -8.04
C GLU A 119 -10.35 31.94 -9.02
N ARG A 120 -9.73 30.87 -8.53
CA ARG A 120 -9.07 29.85 -9.37
C ARG A 120 -9.94 28.64 -9.65
N ARG A 121 -10.99 28.41 -8.85
CA ARG A 121 -11.82 27.20 -8.94
C ARG A 121 -12.53 27.07 -10.29
N LEU A 122 -13.15 28.15 -10.78
CA LEU A 122 -13.87 28.13 -12.05
C LEU A 122 -12.91 27.85 -13.22
N MET A 123 -11.79 28.54 -13.28
CA MET A 123 -10.78 28.33 -14.31
C MET A 123 -10.26 26.88 -14.32
N TRP A 124 -10.02 26.32 -13.14
CA TRP A 124 -9.59 24.93 -13.01
C TRP A 124 -10.67 23.94 -13.48
N LEU A 125 -11.92 24.14 -13.09
CA LEU A 125 -13.05 23.31 -13.55
C LEU A 125 -13.24 23.37 -15.06
N SER A 126 -13.23 24.57 -15.65
CA SER A 126 -13.36 24.74 -17.10
C SER A 126 -12.20 24.07 -17.85
N GLY A 127 -10.98 24.15 -17.33
CA GLY A 127 -9.82 23.45 -17.90
C GLY A 127 -9.96 21.93 -17.85
N LYS A 128 -10.49 21.39 -16.75
CA LYS A 128 -10.78 19.95 -16.60
C LYS A 128 -11.87 19.49 -17.56
N PHE A 129 -12.96 20.26 -17.65
CA PHE A 129 -14.08 19.98 -18.55
C PHE A 129 -13.61 19.96 -20.02
N ALA A 130 -12.86 20.98 -20.46
CA ALA A 130 -12.32 21.05 -21.82
C ALA A 130 -11.36 19.90 -22.15
N ALA A 131 -10.54 19.48 -21.19
CA ALA A 131 -9.65 18.33 -21.38
C ALA A 131 -10.46 17.02 -21.53
N SER A 132 -11.56 16.88 -20.78
CA SER A 132 -12.45 15.72 -20.87
C SER A 132 -13.24 15.69 -22.17
N SER A 133 -13.74 16.84 -22.65
CA SER A 133 -14.48 16.93 -23.91
C SER A 133 -13.61 16.60 -25.12
N ASN A 134 -12.33 16.98 -25.08
CA ASN A 134 -11.39 16.71 -26.17
C ASN A 134 -10.91 15.25 -26.21
N SER A 135 -11.23 14.45 -25.18
CA SER A 135 -10.95 13.01 -25.16
C SER A 135 -12.10 12.14 -25.65
N ALA A 136 -13.24 12.73 -26.02
CA ALA A 136 -14.34 12.01 -26.65
C ALA A 136 -14.05 11.84 -28.17
N PRO A 137 -14.06 10.60 -28.70
CA PRO A 137 -13.76 10.30 -30.11
C PRO A 137 -14.83 10.82 -31.08
#